data_AF-A0A962CM48-F1
#
_entry.id   AF-A0A962CM48-F1
#
_cell.length_a   1.000
_cell.length_b   1.000
_cell.length_c   1.000
_cell.angle_alpha   90.00
_cell.angle_beta   90.00
_cell.angle_gamma   90.00
#
_symmetry.space_group_name_H-M   'P 1'
#
loop_
_entity.id
_entity.type
_entity.pdbx_description
1 polymer ?
#
loop_
_entity_poly.entity_id
_entity_poly.type
_entity_poly.pdbx_seq_one_letter_code
_entity_poly.pdbx_strand_id
1 'polypeptide(L)'
;MKPAPVSRHESAVGHVSGRAVYTDEQHLPLGMLSVFPVQAPHAHARILAIDVAAAGAMPGVRAVLTAADIPGENDSGPIVHDEALIPRDRVQFHGQAVAWVVAVDEACAAAAAARVEVRYEPLEACLELAEAIRQQAWLRPPVAVSRGNADAALAAATHRLHGEIAIGGQDHFYLETQASWAQIDSEGIVQVTSSTQHPTETQIIVARVLGLPANRVVCRSLRMGGGFGGKETQANPYAAVAALAAQATGCPVRIKLPRSIDMQMTGKRHPFLARYEVGFDDDGLLAAIRVQLFADGGWSTDLSPPVLMRAMVHVDNAYFCPHVHVEGLIAKTHLPSNTAFRGFGGPQGMLVGEEILDRVARHLGLRPETVRERNFYAEGAEGGRNLTPYGQVIRDFAIPQIWRRLVQSSDFEARRREIEDFNASHAHARRGIAITPVKFGISFNKTEYNQAG
;
A
#
# COMPACT_ATOMS: atom_id res chain seq x y z
N MET A 1 20.31 36.50 0.56
CA MET A 1 20.88 35.55 1.55
C MET A 1 20.16 34.23 1.40
N LYS A 2 20.87 33.11 1.15
CA LYS A 2 20.27 31.78 1.33
C LYS A 2 19.94 31.65 2.83
N PRO A 3 18.71 31.27 3.23
CA PRO A 3 18.43 31.01 4.64
C PRO A 3 19.42 29.96 5.15
N ALA A 4 19.94 30.17 6.37
CA ALA A 4 20.81 29.20 7.02
C ALA A 4 20.09 27.83 7.04
N PRO A 5 20.78 26.72 6.78
CA PRO A 5 20.16 25.41 6.78
C PRO A 5 19.48 25.19 8.14
N VAL A 6 18.18 24.88 8.10
CA VAL A 6 17.43 24.50 9.29
C VAL A 6 18.06 23.21 9.82
N SER A 7 18.87 23.34 10.87
CA SER A 7 19.70 22.25 11.38
C SER A 7 18.93 21.25 12.25
N ARG A 8 17.68 21.57 12.62
CA ARG A 8 16.84 20.76 13.52
C ARG A 8 15.36 20.85 13.12
N HIS A 9 14.71 19.70 13.05
CA HIS A 9 13.25 19.62 12.87
C HIS A 9 12.52 20.23 14.07
N GLU A 10 11.47 21.03 13.86
CA GLU A 10 10.76 21.78 14.92
C GLU A 10 10.26 20.90 16.07
N SER A 11 9.76 19.70 15.74
CA SER A 11 9.26 18.73 16.73
C SER A 11 10.34 17.83 17.36
N ALA A 12 11.63 17.96 16.97
CA ALA A 12 12.68 17.02 17.39
C ALA A 12 12.86 16.97 18.93
N VAL A 13 12.85 18.13 19.58
CA VAL A 13 12.94 18.21 21.05
C VAL A 13 11.74 17.54 21.69
N GLY A 14 10.54 17.72 21.13
CA GLY A 14 9.32 17.07 21.58
C GLY A 14 9.40 15.55 21.51
N HIS A 15 9.94 15.00 20.42
CA HIS A 15 10.11 13.55 20.24
C HIS A 15 11.07 12.95 21.29
N VAL A 16 12.24 13.56 21.51
CA VAL A 16 13.25 12.99 22.45
C VAL A 16 12.90 13.19 23.92
N SER A 17 12.09 14.21 24.23
CA SER A 17 11.68 14.51 25.61
C SER A 17 10.33 13.89 26.01
N GLY A 18 9.64 13.21 25.09
CA GLY A 18 8.29 12.70 25.31
C GLY A 18 7.20 13.78 25.40
N ARG A 19 7.48 15.01 24.97
CA ARG A 19 6.51 16.13 24.97
C ARG A 19 5.70 16.22 23.68
N ALA A 20 6.09 15.50 22.63
CA ALA A 20 5.31 15.44 21.40
C ALA A 20 4.09 14.54 21.62
N VAL A 21 2.91 15.13 21.54
CA VAL A 21 1.60 14.48 21.73
C VAL A 21 1.14 13.77 20.46
N TYR A 22 0.85 12.47 20.53
CA TYR A 22 0.23 11.70 19.43
C TYR A 22 -1.30 11.62 19.58
N THR A 23 -2.00 10.96 18.66
CA THR A 23 -3.48 11.03 18.60
C THR A 23 -4.16 10.51 19.87
N ASP A 24 -3.69 9.38 20.42
CA ASP A 24 -4.21 8.78 21.66
C ASP A 24 -3.75 9.51 22.94
N GLU A 25 -2.80 10.44 22.82
CA GLU A 25 -2.22 11.19 23.95
C GLU A 25 -2.73 12.62 24.06
N GLN A 26 -3.56 13.07 23.12
CA GLN A 26 -4.24 14.36 23.25
C GLN A 26 -5.07 14.37 24.53
N HIS A 27 -5.26 15.54 25.15
CA HIS A 27 -6.05 15.66 26.38
C HIS A 27 -7.44 15.06 26.19
N LEU A 28 -7.62 13.84 26.70
CA LEU A 28 -8.79 13.03 26.42
C LEU A 28 -9.99 13.62 27.17
N PRO A 29 -11.15 13.79 26.50
CA PRO A 29 -12.36 14.24 27.17
C PRO A 29 -12.74 13.34 28.36
N LEU A 30 -13.36 13.95 29.39
CA LEU A 30 -13.85 13.19 30.55
C LEU A 30 -14.91 12.18 30.11
N GLY A 31 -14.84 10.96 30.64
CA GLY A 31 -15.82 9.90 30.35
C GLY A 31 -15.65 9.23 29.00
N MET A 32 -14.50 9.41 28.34
CA MET A 32 -14.21 8.77 27.06
C MET A 32 -14.22 7.24 27.15
N LEU A 33 -14.94 6.61 26.22
CA LEU A 33 -15.07 5.16 26.09
C LEU A 33 -14.01 4.61 25.12
N SER A 34 -13.77 3.30 25.19
CA SER A 34 -12.89 2.57 24.26
C SER A 34 -13.69 1.55 23.46
N VAL A 35 -13.25 1.25 22.24
CA VAL A 35 -13.85 0.22 21.40
C VAL A 35 -12.92 -0.96 21.16
N PHE A 36 -13.50 -2.14 20.93
CA PHE A 36 -12.77 -3.34 20.56
C PHE A 36 -13.53 -4.14 19.50
N PRO A 37 -12.85 -4.66 18.45
CA PRO A 37 -13.52 -5.39 17.38
C PRO A 37 -13.88 -6.83 17.81
N VAL A 38 -15.00 -7.33 17.29
CA VAL A 38 -15.33 -8.76 17.23
C VAL A 38 -14.82 -9.29 15.90
N GLN A 39 -13.67 -9.96 15.91
CA GLN A 39 -12.99 -10.42 14.71
C GLN A 39 -13.50 -11.79 14.24
N ALA A 40 -13.80 -11.92 12.95
CA ALA A 40 -14.20 -13.19 12.37
C ALA A 40 -13.03 -14.18 12.28
N PRO A 41 -13.20 -15.45 12.65
CA PRO A 41 -12.15 -16.47 12.58
C PRO A 41 -12.03 -17.15 11.20
N HIS A 42 -12.74 -16.64 10.18
CA HIS A 42 -12.81 -17.24 8.85
C HIS A 42 -12.25 -16.29 7.79
N ALA A 43 -11.58 -16.84 6.77
CA ALA A 43 -11.17 -16.06 5.60
C ALA A 43 -12.36 -15.73 4.68
N HIS A 44 -13.34 -16.62 4.56
CA HIS A 44 -14.56 -16.38 3.79
C HIS A 44 -15.71 -17.15 4.45
N ALA A 45 -16.80 -16.47 4.78
CA ALA A 45 -17.97 -17.10 5.39
C ALA A 45 -19.22 -16.23 5.22
N ARG A 46 -20.41 -16.84 5.21
CA ARG A 46 -21.67 -16.11 5.41
C ARG A 46 -21.91 -15.89 6.90
N ILE A 47 -22.40 -14.71 7.25
CA ILE A 47 -22.83 -14.37 8.60
C ILE A 47 -24.31 -14.76 8.72
N LEU A 48 -24.62 -15.75 9.56
CA LEU A 48 -25.99 -16.25 9.74
C LEU A 48 -26.73 -15.48 10.83
N ALA A 49 -26.02 -15.16 11.93
CA ALA A 49 -26.54 -14.35 13.03
C ALA A 49 -25.39 -13.82 13.90
N ILE A 50 -25.61 -12.68 14.53
CA ILE A 50 -24.74 -12.09 15.56
C ILE A 50 -25.61 -11.93 16.81
N ASP A 51 -25.26 -12.63 17.90
CA ASP A 51 -25.87 -12.46 19.22
C ASP A 51 -24.96 -11.62 20.11
N VAL A 52 -25.47 -10.45 20.50
CA VAL A 52 -24.78 -9.46 21.32
C VAL A 52 -25.29 -9.41 22.76
N ALA A 53 -26.29 -10.22 23.13
CA ALA A 53 -27.01 -10.09 24.39
C ALA A 53 -26.11 -10.29 25.61
N ALA A 54 -25.28 -11.34 25.60
CA ALA A 54 -24.34 -11.63 26.69
C ALA A 54 -23.30 -10.52 26.87
N ALA A 55 -22.74 -10.01 25.77
CA ALA A 55 -21.79 -8.89 25.77
C ALA A 55 -22.46 -7.59 26.27
N GLY A 56 -23.65 -7.26 25.76
CA GLY A 56 -24.38 -6.04 26.13
C GLY A 56 -24.79 -5.98 27.60
N ALA A 57 -24.98 -7.12 28.26
CA ALA A 57 -25.30 -7.21 29.68
C ALA A 57 -24.07 -7.08 30.61
N MET A 58 -22.84 -7.09 30.08
CA MET A 58 -21.64 -7.02 30.90
C MET A 58 -21.46 -5.63 31.54
N PRO A 59 -21.06 -5.55 32.83
CA PRO A 59 -20.75 -4.28 33.46
C PRO A 59 -19.72 -3.47 32.67
N GLY A 60 -20.00 -2.18 32.48
CA GLY A 60 -19.12 -1.26 31.77
C GLY A 60 -19.31 -1.21 30.25
N VAL A 61 -20.07 -2.14 29.65
CA VAL A 61 -20.46 -2.03 28.23
C VAL A 61 -21.50 -0.92 28.07
N ARG A 62 -21.42 -0.20 26.95
CA ARG A 62 -22.29 0.93 26.58
C ARG A 62 -23.02 0.72 25.28
N ALA A 63 -22.42 0.02 24.33
CA ALA A 63 -23.04 -0.37 23.07
C ALA A 63 -22.30 -1.57 22.46
N VAL A 64 -22.98 -2.31 21.60
CA VAL A 64 -22.36 -3.24 20.64
C VAL A 64 -22.88 -2.85 19.26
N LEU A 65 -21.98 -2.40 18.39
CA LEU A 65 -22.29 -1.87 17.08
C LEU A 65 -22.17 -2.96 16.02
N THR A 66 -23.15 -3.03 15.13
CA THR A 66 -23.24 -3.92 13.99
C THR A 66 -23.54 -3.12 12.72
N ALA A 67 -23.62 -3.80 11.57
CA ALA A 67 -24.01 -3.17 10.31
C ALA A 67 -25.44 -2.57 10.31
N ALA A 68 -26.27 -2.88 11.31
CA ALA A 68 -27.62 -2.32 11.46
C ALA A 68 -27.62 -0.95 12.14
N ASP A 69 -26.54 -0.61 12.86
CA ASP A 69 -26.44 0.64 13.62
C ASP A 69 -25.93 1.82 12.77
N ILE A 70 -25.49 1.55 11.54
CA ILE A 70 -24.98 2.56 10.60
C ILE A 70 -26.17 3.33 9.99
N PRO A 71 -26.31 4.64 10.25
CA PRO A 71 -27.45 5.42 9.77
C PRO A 71 -27.30 5.89 8.31
N GLY A 72 -26.08 5.98 7.79
CA GLY A 72 -25.77 6.37 6.42
C GLY A 72 -25.34 5.19 5.55
N GLU A 73 -24.25 5.37 4.79
CA GLU A 73 -23.70 4.31 3.93
C GLU A 73 -22.72 3.43 4.71
N ASN A 74 -22.93 2.11 4.66
CA ASN A 74 -22.00 1.14 5.24
C ASN A 74 -20.83 0.85 4.30
N ASP A 75 -19.97 1.85 4.08
CA ASP A 75 -18.82 1.74 3.17
C ASP A 75 -17.69 2.71 3.58
N SER A 76 -16.45 2.24 3.49
CA SER A 76 -15.23 3.01 3.72
C SER A 76 -14.28 3.03 2.53
N GLY A 77 -14.73 2.56 1.36
CA GLY A 77 -13.92 2.46 0.15
C GLY A 77 -13.61 3.84 -0.46
N PRO A 78 -12.33 4.15 -0.77
CA PRO A 78 -11.92 5.48 -1.21
C PRO A 78 -12.22 5.76 -2.69
N ILE A 79 -12.06 4.74 -3.56
CA ILE A 79 -12.24 4.88 -5.02
C ILE A 79 -13.53 4.18 -5.48
N VAL A 80 -13.71 2.95 -5.03
CA VAL A 80 -14.90 2.14 -5.27
C VAL A 80 -15.56 1.93 -3.93
N HIS A 81 -16.88 2.05 -3.88
CA HIS A 81 -17.65 1.79 -2.67
C HIS A 81 -17.93 0.27 -2.58
N ASP A 82 -16.86 -0.50 -2.43
CA ASP A 82 -16.86 -1.96 -2.35
C ASP A 82 -16.25 -2.48 -1.03
N GLU A 83 -16.14 -1.63 -0.02
CA GLU A 83 -15.49 -1.93 1.25
C GLU A 83 -16.40 -1.60 2.43
N ALA A 84 -17.27 -2.55 2.77
CA ALA A 84 -18.19 -2.41 3.89
C ALA A 84 -17.46 -2.13 5.22
N LEU A 85 -17.88 -1.09 5.93
CA LEU A 85 -17.32 -0.69 7.22
C LEU A 85 -17.50 -1.80 8.28
N ILE A 86 -18.72 -2.34 8.36
CA ILE A 86 -19.06 -3.51 9.16
C ILE A 86 -19.81 -4.48 8.23
N PRO A 87 -19.29 -5.70 7.96
CA PRO A 87 -19.93 -6.63 7.03
C PRO A 87 -21.31 -7.06 7.54
N ARG A 88 -22.31 -7.04 6.65
CA ARG A 88 -23.67 -7.50 6.95
C ARG A 88 -23.84 -9.00 6.69
N ASP A 89 -23.41 -9.44 5.51
CA ASP A 89 -23.77 -10.77 5.00
C ASP A 89 -22.58 -11.73 4.94
N ARG A 90 -21.36 -11.22 4.71
CA ARG A 90 -20.18 -12.05 4.45
C ARG A 90 -18.93 -11.49 5.08
N VAL A 91 -18.15 -12.39 5.67
CA VAL A 91 -16.75 -12.18 6.02
C VAL A 91 -15.90 -12.43 4.78
N GLN A 92 -14.95 -11.54 4.51
CA GLN A 92 -14.13 -11.52 3.30
C GLN A 92 -12.64 -11.73 3.58
N PHE A 93 -12.21 -11.70 4.84
CA PHE A 93 -10.87 -12.06 5.27
C PHE A 93 -10.84 -12.42 6.76
N HIS A 94 -9.81 -13.18 7.16
CA HIS A 94 -9.61 -13.56 8.55
C HIS A 94 -9.28 -12.33 9.40
N GLY A 95 -10.03 -12.12 10.47
CA GLY A 95 -9.84 -10.97 11.36
C GLY A 95 -10.73 -9.78 11.04
N GLN A 96 -11.58 -9.84 10.00
CA GLN A 96 -12.54 -8.77 9.68
C GLN A 96 -13.48 -8.54 10.87
N ALA A 97 -13.64 -7.28 11.29
CA ALA A 97 -14.50 -6.92 12.40
C ALA A 97 -15.97 -6.98 11.97
N VAL A 98 -16.74 -7.93 12.51
CA VAL A 98 -18.19 -8.11 12.23
C VAL A 98 -19.08 -7.32 13.18
N ALA A 99 -18.53 -6.87 14.30
CA ALA A 99 -19.15 -5.99 15.27
C ALA A 99 -18.07 -5.24 16.06
N TRP A 100 -18.45 -4.17 16.77
CA TRP A 100 -17.56 -3.40 17.63
C TRP A 100 -18.20 -3.19 19.00
N VAL A 101 -17.51 -3.59 20.07
CA VAL A 101 -17.98 -3.39 21.44
C VAL A 101 -17.44 -2.07 21.98
N VAL A 102 -18.31 -1.26 22.57
CA VAL A 102 -17.99 0.03 23.19
C VAL A 102 -18.14 -0.10 24.70
N ALA A 103 -17.09 0.20 25.46
CA ALA A 103 -17.09 0.07 26.92
C ALA A 103 -16.27 1.18 27.61
N VAL A 104 -16.36 1.24 28.94
CA VAL A 104 -15.67 2.24 29.78
C VAL A 104 -14.15 2.22 29.65
N ASP A 105 -13.57 1.10 29.25
CA ASP A 105 -12.15 0.95 28.93
C ASP A 105 -11.91 -0.19 27.94
N GLU A 106 -10.68 -0.29 27.44
CA GLU A 106 -10.27 -1.28 26.43
C GLU A 106 -10.37 -2.71 26.96
N ALA A 107 -10.06 -2.95 28.24
CA ALA A 107 -10.12 -4.28 28.84
C ALA A 107 -11.56 -4.80 28.95
N CYS A 108 -12.49 -3.93 29.35
CA CYS A 108 -13.92 -4.23 29.36
C CYS A 108 -14.45 -4.49 27.95
N ALA A 109 -14.05 -3.66 26.97
CA ALA A 109 -14.47 -3.82 25.58
C ALA A 109 -13.96 -5.14 24.99
N ALA A 110 -12.69 -5.50 25.24
CA ALA A 110 -12.09 -6.75 24.79
C ALA A 110 -12.74 -7.98 25.46
N ALA A 111 -12.96 -7.93 26.78
CA ALA A 111 -13.62 -9.02 27.50
C ALA A 111 -15.06 -9.25 27.02
N ALA A 112 -15.78 -8.18 26.70
CA ALA A 112 -17.14 -8.26 26.16
C ALA A 112 -17.18 -8.65 24.68
N ALA A 113 -16.21 -8.24 23.86
CA ALA A 113 -16.09 -8.71 22.48
C ALA A 113 -15.95 -10.23 22.40
N ALA A 114 -15.25 -10.84 23.36
CA ALA A 114 -15.15 -12.30 23.49
C ALA A 114 -16.45 -13.01 23.89
N ARG A 115 -17.50 -12.27 24.27
CA ARG A 115 -18.84 -12.79 24.60
C ARG A 115 -19.87 -12.57 23.51
N VAL A 116 -19.50 -11.94 22.39
CA VAL A 116 -20.36 -11.85 21.21
C VAL A 116 -20.30 -13.19 20.48
N GLU A 117 -21.45 -13.82 20.28
CA GLU A 117 -21.55 -15.09 19.57
C GLU A 117 -21.95 -14.85 18.13
N VAL A 118 -21.14 -15.31 17.18
CA VAL A 118 -21.42 -15.16 15.75
C VAL A 118 -21.51 -16.52 15.11
N ARG A 119 -22.64 -16.78 14.44
CA ARG A 119 -22.86 -18.01 13.68
C ARG A 119 -22.46 -17.80 12.23
N TYR A 120 -21.59 -18.66 11.73
CA TYR A 120 -21.06 -18.60 10.38
C TYR A 120 -21.40 -19.85 9.57
N GLU A 121 -21.51 -19.69 8.27
CA GLU A 121 -21.41 -20.77 7.29
C GLU A 121 -20.11 -20.55 6.49
N PRO A 122 -19.04 -21.32 6.75
CA PRO A 122 -17.78 -21.17 6.04
C PRO A 122 -17.94 -21.37 4.52
N LEU A 123 -17.24 -20.55 3.75
CA LEU A 123 -17.19 -20.61 2.30
C LEU A 123 -15.77 -20.90 1.83
N GLU A 124 -15.62 -21.34 0.58
CA GLU A 124 -14.31 -21.56 -0.03
C GLU A 124 -13.57 -20.22 -0.18
N ALA A 125 -12.34 -20.15 0.33
CA ALA A 125 -11.51 -18.96 0.31
C ALA A 125 -10.35 -19.10 -0.68
N CYS A 126 -10.24 -18.15 -1.61
CA CYS A 126 -9.04 -17.93 -2.42
C CYS A 126 -8.02 -17.08 -1.64
N LEU A 127 -6.90 -17.67 -1.21
CA LEU A 127 -5.85 -16.98 -0.42
C LEU A 127 -4.56 -16.72 -1.20
N GLU A 128 -4.33 -17.48 -2.27
CA GLU A 128 -3.09 -17.44 -3.04
C GLU A 128 -3.30 -16.66 -4.33
N LEU A 129 -2.40 -15.72 -4.64
CA LEU A 129 -2.44 -14.95 -5.89
C LEU A 129 -2.47 -15.86 -7.13
N ALA A 130 -1.69 -16.95 -7.12
CA ALA A 130 -1.68 -17.92 -8.21
C ALA A 130 -3.05 -18.59 -8.43
N GLU A 131 -3.82 -18.82 -7.35
CA GLU A 131 -5.18 -19.37 -7.46
C GLU A 131 -6.14 -18.33 -8.02
N ALA A 132 -6.08 -17.09 -7.53
CA ALA A 132 -6.92 -16.01 -8.07
C ALA A 132 -6.69 -15.79 -9.57
N ILE A 133 -5.44 -15.91 -10.04
CA ILE A 133 -5.10 -15.85 -11.46
C ILE A 133 -5.72 -17.02 -12.24
N ARG A 134 -5.65 -18.25 -11.73
CA ARG A 134 -6.27 -19.43 -12.37
C ARG A 134 -7.79 -19.29 -12.47
N GLN A 135 -8.43 -18.78 -11.43
CA GLN A 135 -9.87 -18.54 -11.38
C GLN A 135 -10.30 -17.29 -12.18
N GLN A 136 -9.35 -16.50 -12.68
CA GLN A 136 -9.61 -15.19 -13.29
C GLN A 136 -10.44 -14.26 -12.37
N ALA A 137 -10.17 -14.33 -11.06
CA ALA A 137 -10.85 -13.54 -10.05
C ALA A 137 -10.27 -12.12 -10.02
N TRP A 138 -10.86 -11.20 -10.80
CA TRP A 138 -10.38 -9.83 -10.94
C TRP A 138 -11.26 -8.81 -10.22
N LEU A 139 -10.65 -7.83 -9.54
CA LEU A 139 -11.36 -6.69 -8.94
C LEU A 139 -11.78 -5.66 -9.99
N ARG A 140 -11.01 -5.54 -11.08
CA ARG A 140 -11.20 -4.56 -12.15
C ARG A 140 -10.82 -5.17 -13.51
N PRO A 141 -11.30 -4.60 -14.64
CA PRO A 141 -10.83 -4.98 -15.96
C PRO A 141 -9.30 -4.76 -16.12
N PRO A 142 -8.62 -5.57 -16.94
CA PRO A 142 -7.20 -5.40 -17.22
C PRO A 142 -6.93 -4.06 -17.91
N VAL A 143 -5.74 -3.51 -17.67
CA VAL A 143 -5.27 -2.27 -18.30
C VAL A 143 -3.89 -2.49 -18.92
N ALA A 144 -3.54 -1.72 -19.95
CA ALA A 144 -2.25 -1.88 -20.63
C ALA A 144 -1.56 -0.54 -20.90
N VAL A 145 -0.23 -0.56 -20.86
CA VAL A 145 0.66 0.53 -21.30
C VAL A 145 1.53 -0.03 -22.41
N SER A 146 1.58 0.64 -23.55
CA SER A 146 2.29 0.12 -24.72
C SER A 146 3.00 1.20 -25.51
N ARG A 147 4.13 0.83 -26.11
CA ARG A 147 4.83 1.61 -27.11
C ARG A 147 5.40 0.70 -28.19
N GLY A 148 5.18 1.06 -29.45
CA GLY A 148 5.65 0.28 -30.59
C GLY A 148 4.96 -1.09 -30.69
N ASN A 149 5.59 -2.07 -31.34
CA ASN A 149 5.06 -3.41 -31.53
C ASN A 149 5.97 -4.45 -30.87
N ALA A 150 5.67 -4.79 -29.62
CA ALA A 150 6.46 -5.75 -28.84
C ALA A 150 6.46 -7.15 -29.46
N ASP A 151 5.34 -7.62 -30.01
CA ASP A 151 5.23 -8.96 -30.57
C ASP A 151 6.13 -9.15 -31.81
N ALA A 152 6.09 -8.20 -32.75
CA ALA A 152 6.93 -8.25 -33.95
C ALA A 152 8.43 -8.15 -33.59
N ALA A 153 8.78 -7.27 -32.66
CA ALA A 153 10.16 -7.08 -32.25
C ALA A 153 10.71 -8.25 -31.41
N LEU A 154 9.88 -8.89 -30.58
CA LEU A 154 10.24 -10.14 -29.90
C LEU A 154 10.49 -11.26 -30.92
N ALA A 155 9.66 -11.39 -31.95
CA ALA A 155 9.83 -12.41 -32.98
C ALA A 155 11.11 -12.22 -33.81
N ALA A 156 11.57 -10.98 -33.98
CA ALA A 156 12.78 -10.62 -34.73
C ALA A 156 14.05 -10.53 -33.88
N ALA A 157 13.96 -10.65 -32.56
CA ALA A 157 15.10 -10.47 -31.65
C ALA A 157 16.13 -11.60 -31.79
N THR A 158 17.42 -11.26 -31.71
CA THR A 158 18.54 -12.22 -31.74
C THR A 158 18.43 -13.24 -30.62
N HIS A 159 18.21 -12.75 -29.40
CA HIS A 159 18.01 -13.57 -28.20
C HIS A 159 16.63 -13.30 -27.61
N ARG A 160 16.03 -14.34 -27.03
CA ARG A 160 14.76 -14.27 -26.32
C ARG A 160 14.82 -15.02 -25.01
N LEU A 161 14.32 -14.41 -23.95
CA LEU A 161 14.14 -15.06 -22.65
C LEU A 161 12.69 -14.88 -22.17
N HIS A 162 12.22 -15.86 -21.41
CA HIS A 162 10.99 -15.76 -20.64
C HIS A 162 11.31 -16.02 -19.16
N GLY A 163 10.51 -15.44 -18.26
CA GLY A 163 10.68 -15.64 -16.83
C GLY A 163 9.46 -15.23 -16.04
N GLU A 164 9.51 -15.59 -14.76
CA GLU A 164 8.51 -15.22 -13.76
C GLU A 164 9.24 -14.80 -12.48
N ILE A 165 8.74 -13.76 -11.81
CA ILE A 165 9.21 -13.32 -10.50
C ILE A 165 8.02 -13.02 -9.59
N ALA A 166 8.05 -13.61 -8.39
CA ALA A 166 7.12 -13.31 -7.31
C ALA A 166 7.75 -12.32 -6.32
N ILE A 167 6.98 -11.31 -5.93
CA ILE A 167 7.41 -10.22 -5.05
C ILE A 167 6.45 -10.21 -3.85
N GLY A 168 6.98 -10.47 -2.66
CA GLY A 168 6.18 -10.52 -1.43
C GLY A 168 5.58 -9.17 -1.02
N GLY A 169 4.56 -9.23 -0.17
CA GLY A 169 3.97 -8.05 0.48
C GLY A 169 4.84 -7.49 1.60
N GLN A 170 4.39 -6.39 2.20
CA GLN A 170 5.10 -5.72 3.30
C GLN A 170 4.14 -4.96 4.21
N ASP A 171 4.24 -5.17 5.52
CA ASP A 171 3.52 -4.40 6.53
C ASP A 171 4.21 -3.05 6.79
N HIS A 172 3.44 -1.98 6.97
CA HIS A 172 3.98 -0.62 7.17
C HIS A 172 4.72 -0.48 8.47
N PHE A 173 4.25 -1.17 9.51
CA PHE A 173 4.83 -1.16 10.85
C PHE A 173 5.08 0.27 11.39
N TYR A 174 4.19 1.22 11.08
CA TYR A 174 4.19 2.54 11.73
C TYR A 174 4.11 2.35 13.24
N LEU A 175 4.92 3.05 14.03
CA LEU A 175 5.06 2.77 15.47
C LEU A 175 3.80 3.12 16.27
N GLU A 176 3.14 4.23 15.93
CA GLU A 176 1.78 4.50 16.40
C GLU A 176 0.81 3.73 15.51
N THR A 177 0.08 2.76 16.06
CA THR A 177 -0.98 2.00 15.36
C THR A 177 -2.12 2.91 14.88
N GLN A 178 -3.14 2.34 14.24
CA GLN A 178 -4.37 3.05 13.93
C GLN A 178 -4.99 3.58 15.23
N ALA A 179 -5.15 4.89 15.27
CA ALA A 179 -5.63 5.62 16.43
C ALA A 179 -6.53 6.77 15.98
N SER A 180 -7.71 6.85 16.57
CA SER A 180 -8.66 7.93 16.34
C SER A 180 -9.59 8.06 17.53
N TRP A 181 -10.14 9.26 17.75
CA TRP A 181 -11.24 9.45 18.69
C TRP A 181 -12.21 10.48 18.15
N ALA A 182 -13.47 10.35 18.55
CA ALA A 182 -14.54 11.24 18.12
C ALA A 182 -15.40 11.67 19.30
N GLN A 183 -15.97 12.88 19.19
CA GLN A 183 -17.00 13.40 20.07
C GLN A 183 -18.00 14.21 19.26
N ILE A 184 -19.21 14.37 19.80
CA ILE A 184 -20.25 15.20 19.20
C ILE A 184 -20.51 16.35 20.18
N ASP A 185 -20.42 17.59 19.70
CA ASP A 185 -20.69 18.76 20.53
C ASP A 185 -22.19 19.08 20.66
N SER A 186 -22.52 20.12 21.44
CA SER A 186 -23.91 20.51 21.73
C SER A 186 -24.71 20.92 20.50
N GLU A 187 -24.05 21.31 19.41
CA GLU A 187 -24.69 21.69 18.15
C GLU A 187 -24.80 20.49 17.19
N GLY A 188 -24.30 19.32 17.61
CA GLY A 188 -24.26 18.10 16.81
C GLY A 188 -23.18 18.12 15.73
N ILE A 189 -22.08 18.85 15.93
CA ILE A 189 -20.89 18.75 15.08
C ILE A 189 -20.05 17.59 15.55
N VAL A 190 -19.72 16.69 14.61
CA VAL A 190 -18.86 15.54 14.84
C VAL A 190 -17.41 15.99 14.75
N GLN A 191 -16.70 15.96 15.86
CA GLN A 191 -15.29 16.31 15.93
C GLN A 191 -14.47 15.02 16.00
N VAL A 192 -13.64 14.78 14.99
CA VAL A 192 -12.79 13.60 14.87
C VAL A 192 -11.32 14.03 14.92
N THR A 193 -10.55 13.37 15.78
CA THR A 193 -9.10 13.40 15.71
C THR A 193 -8.62 12.05 15.23
N SER A 194 -7.83 12.01 14.16
CA SER A 194 -7.35 10.76 13.57
C SER A 194 -5.87 10.82 13.23
N SER A 195 -5.16 9.72 13.48
CA SER A 195 -3.83 9.48 12.94
C SER A 195 -3.98 9.11 11.46
N THR A 196 -4.16 10.13 10.61
CA THR A 196 -4.45 9.98 9.17
C THR A 196 -3.58 10.90 8.32
N GLN A 197 -3.21 10.43 7.14
CA GLN A 197 -2.54 11.20 6.09
C GLN A 197 -3.54 12.00 5.24
N HIS A 198 -4.83 11.66 5.29
CA HIS A 198 -5.86 12.23 4.42
C HIS A 198 -7.09 12.71 5.21
N PRO A 199 -6.96 13.77 6.02
CA PRO A 199 -8.05 14.24 6.88
C PRO A 199 -9.32 14.63 6.11
N THR A 200 -9.20 15.12 4.87
CA THR A 200 -10.35 15.45 4.01
C THR A 200 -11.17 14.21 3.65
N GLU A 201 -10.53 13.13 3.23
CA GLU A 201 -11.25 11.89 2.92
C GLU A 201 -11.80 11.24 4.19
N THR A 202 -11.04 11.23 5.28
CA THR A 202 -11.53 10.76 6.58
C THR A 202 -12.79 11.51 7.01
N GLN A 203 -12.84 12.83 6.85
CA GLN A 203 -14.05 13.64 7.09
C GLN A 203 -15.23 13.20 6.21
N ILE A 204 -15.00 13.00 4.91
CA ILE A 204 -16.03 12.60 3.94
C ILE A 204 -16.58 11.21 4.28
N ILE A 205 -15.73 10.24 4.60
CA ILE A 205 -16.15 8.88 4.97
C ILE A 205 -16.95 8.89 6.28
N VAL A 206 -16.49 9.62 7.30
CA VAL A 206 -17.25 9.77 8.56
C VAL A 206 -18.63 10.38 8.28
N ALA A 207 -18.69 11.46 7.51
CA ALA A 207 -19.96 12.11 7.17
C ALA A 207 -20.92 11.14 6.45
N ARG A 208 -20.40 10.38 5.48
CA ARG A 208 -21.15 9.39 4.71
C ARG A 208 -21.70 8.27 5.60
N VAL A 209 -20.88 7.69 6.48
CA VAL A 209 -21.27 6.63 7.41
C VAL A 209 -22.35 7.10 8.38
N LEU A 210 -22.25 8.35 8.86
CA LEU A 210 -23.23 8.92 9.78
C LEU A 210 -24.47 9.50 9.09
N GLY A 211 -24.52 9.51 7.75
CA GLY A 211 -25.63 10.11 7.00
C GLY A 211 -25.71 11.64 7.15
N LEU A 212 -24.57 12.30 7.37
CA LEU A 212 -24.46 13.75 7.60
C LEU A 212 -23.85 14.47 6.40
N PRO A 213 -24.17 15.76 6.19
CA PRO A 213 -23.41 16.58 5.26
C PRO A 213 -22.00 16.84 5.81
N ALA A 214 -21.00 16.91 4.91
CA ALA A 214 -19.58 17.01 5.31
C ALA A 214 -19.24 18.22 6.19
N ASN A 215 -19.99 19.32 6.10
CA ASN A 215 -19.82 20.50 6.94
C ASN A 215 -20.20 20.28 8.42
N ARG A 216 -20.82 19.14 8.76
CA ARG A 216 -21.15 18.72 10.14
C ARG A 216 -20.06 17.85 10.76
N VAL A 217 -18.99 17.57 10.02
CA VAL A 217 -17.86 16.76 10.48
C VAL A 217 -16.58 17.58 10.36
N VAL A 218 -15.74 17.54 11.38
CA VAL A 218 -14.42 18.17 11.38
C VAL A 218 -13.38 17.10 11.70
N CYS A 219 -12.45 16.83 10.78
CA CYS A 219 -11.34 15.91 11.00
C CYS A 219 -10.03 16.68 11.26
N ARG A 220 -9.32 16.33 12.33
CA ARG A 220 -8.03 16.91 12.71
C ARG A 220 -6.96 15.82 12.76
N SER A 221 -5.79 16.11 12.19
CA SER A 221 -4.59 15.27 12.29
C SER A 221 -3.45 16.17 12.75
N LEU A 222 -2.90 15.91 13.95
CA LEU A 222 -1.85 16.74 14.54
C LEU A 222 -0.46 16.29 14.06
N ARG A 223 -0.16 15.02 14.29
CA ARG A 223 1.06 14.31 13.90
C ARG A 223 0.76 12.81 13.90
N MET A 224 1.61 12.04 13.24
CA MET A 224 1.52 10.58 13.20
C MET A 224 2.84 9.95 13.62
N GLY A 225 2.79 8.86 14.38
CA GLY A 225 3.95 8.01 14.68
C GLY A 225 4.31 7.09 13.51
N GLY A 226 4.43 7.66 12.31
CA GLY A 226 4.57 6.94 11.04
C GLY A 226 3.22 6.69 10.35
N GLY A 227 3.26 6.50 9.04
CA GLY A 227 2.08 6.17 8.22
C GLY A 227 2.48 5.38 6.97
N PHE A 228 3.44 5.90 6.20
CA PHE A 228 4.06 5.19 5.06
C PHE A 228 3.08 4.75 3.96
N GLY A 229 1.90 5.37 3.86
CA GLY A 229 0.81 5.00 2.96
C GLY A 229 -0.32 4.23 3.68
N GLY A 230 -0.01 3.49 4.75
CA GLY A 230 -0.99 2.70 5.50
C GLY A 230 -1.96 3.52 6.35
N LYS A 231 -1.87 4.85 6.29
CA LYS A 231 -2.81 5.80 6.89
C LYS A 231 -3.35 6.79 5.85
N GLU A 232 -3.20 6.49 4.55
CA GLU A 232 -3.77 7.27 3.45
C GLU A 232 -5.29 7.08 3.37
N THR A 233 -5.75 5.82 3.26
CA THR A 233 -7.18 5.46 3.22
C THR A 233 -7.57 4.57 4.39
N GLN A 234 -6.66 3.71 4.85
CA GLN A 234 -6.92 2.70 5.88
C GLN A 234 -7.17 3.29 7.28
N ALA A 235 -6.98 4.60 7.50
CA ALA A 235 -7.40 5.28 8.73
C ALA A 235 -8.91 5.59 8.76
N ASN A 236 -9.57 5.62 7.61
CA ASN A 236 -10.99 5.98 7.45
C ASN A 236 -11.94 5.08 8.24
N PRO A 237 -11.88 3.72 8.16
CA PRO A 237 -12.83 2.87 8.86
C PRO A 237 -12.78 3.06 10.38
N TYR A 238 -11.59 3.26 10.96
CA TYR A 238 -11.44 3.42 12.40
C TYR A 238 -11.97 4.77 12.89
N ALA A 239 -11.73 5.84 12.13
CA ALA A 239 -12.34 7.13 12.40
C ALA A 239 -13.88 7.09 12.31
N ALA A 240 -14.42 6.40 11.31
CA ALA A 240 -15.86 6.22 11.14
C ALA A 240 -16.49 5.41 12.28
N VAL A 241 -15.86 4.32 12.72
CA VAL A 241 -16.33 3.53 13.88
C VAL A 241 -16.27 4.35 15.18
N ALA A 242 -15.21 5.13 15.42
CA ALA A 242 -15.18 6.03 16.58
C ALA A 242 -16.35 7.01 16.57
N ALA A 243 -16.63 7.62 15.42
CA ALA A 243 -17.70 8.59 15.27
C ALA A 243 -19.10 7.94 15.43
N LEU A 244 -19.29 6.75 14.88
CA LEU A 244 -20.51 5.95 15.03
C LEU A 244 -20.74 5.59 16.51
N ALA A 245 -19.69 5.15 17.20
CA ALA A 245 -19.75 4.84 18.62
C ALA A 245 -20.05 6.07 19.48
N ALA A 246 -19.49 7.22 19.14
CA ALA A 246 -19.79 8.48 19.82
C ALA A 246 -21.26 8.89 19.62
N GLN A 247 -21.80 8.71 18.42
CA GLN A 247 -23.23 8.95 18.14
C GLN A 247 -24.13 7.99 18.94
N ALA A 248 -23.82 6.70 18.95
CA ALA A 248 -24.62 5.69 19.62
C ALA A 248 -24.65 5.85 21.15
N THR A 249 -23.56 6.33 21.75
CA THR A 249 -23.41 6.41 23.21
C THR A 249 -23.62 7.80 23.78
N GLY A 250 -23.59 8.85 22.95
CA GLY A 250 -23.56 10.24 23.40
C GLY A 250 -22.29 10.61 24.19
N CYS A 251 -21.27 9.75 24.17
CA CYS A 251 -20.01 9.94 24.88
C CYS A 251 -18.85 10.08 23.88
N PRO A 252 -17.75 10.74 24.23
CA PRO A 252 -16.52 10.66 23.46
C PRO A 252 -16.03 9.21 23.38
N VAL A 253 -15.56 8.77 22.21
CA VAL A 253 -15.10 7.38 22.00
C VAL A 253 -13.79 7.34 21.25
N ARG A 254 -12.85 6.50 21.71
CA ARG A 254 -11.56 6.24 21.04
C ARG A 254 -11.43 4.84 20.47
N ILE A 255 -10.61 4.75 19.43
CA ILE A 255 -9.99 3.53 18.92
C ILE A 255 -8.48 3.67 19.07
N LYS A 256 -7.86 2.62 19.61
CA LYS A 256 -6.44 2.37 19.51
C LYS A 256 -6.26 0.89 19.31
N LEU A 257 -5.83 0.49 18.13
CA LEU A 257 -5.67 -0.93 17.86
C LEU A 257 -4.39 -1.46 18.51
N PRO A 258 -4.45 -2.60 19.22
CA PRO A 258 -3.25 -3.38 19.52
C PRO A 258 -2.53 -3.76 18.23
N ARG A 259 -1.19 -3.82 18.25
CA ARG A 259 -0.38 -4.14 17.07
C ARG A 259 -0.83 -5.39 16.32
N SER A 260 -1.15 -6.46 17.05
CA SER A 260 -1.59 -7.72 16.45
C SER A 260 -2.90 -7.59 15.67
N ILE A 261 -3.82 -6.74 16.13
CA ILE A 261 -5.11 -6.48 15.47
C ILE A 261 -4.92 -5.54 14.29
N ASP A 262 -4.12 -4.49 14.48
CA ASP A 262 -3.73 -3.53 13.44
C ASP A 262 -3.16 -4.24 12.19
N MET A 263 -2.18 -5.13 12.39
CA MET A 263 -1.56 -5.91 11.31
C MET A 263 -2.51 -6.95 10.68
N GLN A 264 -3.54 -7.40 11.41
CA GLN A 264 -4.54 -8.33 10.88
C GLN A 264 -5.58 -7.63 10.01
N MET A 265 -6.02 -6.43 10.43
CA MET A 265 -7.16 -5.75 9.81
C MET A 265 -6.78 -4.76 8.73
N THR A 266 -5.56 -4.20 8.76
CA THR A 266 -5.14 -3.19 7.80
C THR A 266 -4.49 -3.77 6.55
N GLY A 267 -4.72 -3.09 5.44
CA GLY A 267 -4.05 -3.30 4.17
C GLY A 267 -2.54 -3.10 4.24
N LYS A 268 -1.83 -3.79 3.35
CA LYS A 268 -0.35 -3.80 3.28
C LYS A 268 0.11 -3.39 1.89
N ARG A 269 1.41 -3.46 1.62
CA ARG A 269 1.94 -3.43 0.24
C ARG A 269 1.44 -4.64 -0.52
N HIS A 270 0.89 -4.42 -1.71
CA HIS A 270 0.53 -5.46 -2.68
C HIS A 270 1.70 -6.41 -2.99
N PRO A 271 1.55 -7.71 -2.72
CA PRO A 271 2.30 -8.74 -3.43
C PRO A 271 2.07 -8.65 -4.95
N PHE A 272 3.11 -8.96 -5.72
CA PHE A 272 3.05 -8.99 -7.18
C PHE A 272 3.57 -10.33 -7.71
N LEU A 273 2.97 -10.79 -8.81
CA LEU A 273 3.56 -11.78 -9.70
C LEU A 273 3.77 -11.11 -11.05
N ALA A 274 4.97 -11.23 -11.61
CA ALA A 274 5.26 -10.73 -12.95
C ALA A 274 5.68 -11.88 -13.85
N ARG A 275 5.03 -12.02 -15.00
CA ARG A 275 5.46 -12.87 -16.11
C ARG A 275 5.99 -11.99 -17.22
N TYR A 276 7.16 -12.32 -17.75
CA TYR A 276 7.78 -11.48 -18.76
C TYR A 276 8.43 -12.28 -19.88
N GLU A 277 8.51 -11.63 -21.04
CA GLU A 277 9.34 -11.99 -22.17
C GLU A 277 10.20 -10.78 -22.56
N VAL A 278 11.45 -11.03 -22.92
CA VAL A 278 12.40 -10.01 -23.35
C VAL A 278 13.14 -10.46 -24.59
N GLY A 279 13.32 -9.54 -25.54
CA GLY A 279 14.13 -9.69 -26.74
C GLY A 279 15.29 -8.70 -26.73
N PHE A 280 16.50 -9.16 -27.06
CA PHE A 280 17.73 -8.37 -26.99
C PHE A 280 18.81 -8.89 -27.96
N ASP A 281 19.86 -8.11 -28.18
CA ASP A 281 20.99 -8.45 -29.06
C ASP A 281 22.21 -8.99 -28.28
N ASP A 282 23.30 -9.31 -28.99
CA ASP A 282 24.54 -9.83 -28.42
C ASP A 282 25.23 -8.84 -27.46
N ASP A 283 24.90 -7.55 -27.56
CA ASP A 283 25.39 -6.50 -26.65
C ASP A 283 24.48 -6.27 -25.44
N GLY A 284 23.38 -7.02 -25.35
CA GLY A 284 22.38 -6.90 -24.30
C GLY A 284 21.53 -5.65 -24.41
N LEU A 285 21.48 -4.99 -25.59
CA LEU A 285 20.52 -3.91 -25.84
C LEU A 285 19.12 -4.49 -26.01
N LEU A 286 18.16 -3.91 -25.30
CA LEU A 286 16.77 -4.35 -25.35
C LEU A 286 16.13 -3.94 -26.68
N ALA A 287 15.53 -4.92 -27.37
CA ALA A 287 14.68 -4.68 -28.53
C ALA A 287 13.21 -4.59 -28.12
N ALA A 288 12.74 -5.51 -27.27
CA ALA A 288 11.35 -5.57 -26.84
C ALA A 288 11.18 -6.18 -25.44
N ILE A 289 10.18 -5.70 -24.71
CA ILE A 289 9.69 -6.33 -23.47
C ILE A 289 8.17 -6.50 -23.51
N ARG A 290 7.70 -7.65 -23.07
CA ARG A 290 6.29 -7.93 -22.80
C ARG A 290 6.15 -8.41 -21.37
N VAL A 291 5.30 -7.77 -20.58
CA VAL A 291 5.13 -8.06 -19.15
C VAL A 291 3.66 -8.14 -18.80
N GLN A 292 3.27 -9.17 -18.06
CA GLN A 292 2.01 -9.22 -17.32
C GLN A 292 2.29 -9.04 -15.84
N LEU A 293 1.68 -8.04 -15.23
CA LEU A 293 1.76 -7.75 -13.80
C LEU A 293 0.45 -8.11 -13.13
N PHE A 294 0.49 -9.05 -12.18
CA PHE A 294 -0.64 -9.41 -11.34
C PHE A 294 -0.39 -8.85 -9.94
N ALA A 295 -1.23 -7.92 -9.49
CA ALA A 295 -1.22 -7.41 -8.13
C ALA A 295 -2.27 -8.15 -7.30
N ASP A 296 -1.91 -8.58 -6.09
CA ASP A 296 -2.90 -9.06 -5.11
C ASP A 296 -3.56 -7.86 -4.42
N GLY A 297 -4.81 -7.58 -4.76
CA GLY A 297 -5.57 -6.46 -4.20
C GLY A 297 -6.19 -6.74 -2.83
N GLY A 298 -6.26 -8.00 -2.40
CA GLY A 298 -7.11 -8.39 -1.28
C GLY A 298 -8.58 -8.46 -1.70
N TRP A 299 -9.50 -8.21 -0.76
CA TRP A 299 -10.92 -8.47 -0.97
C TRP A 299 -11.72 -7.32 -1.60
N SER A 300 -11.27 -6.06 -1.45
CA SER A 300 -11.85 -4.84 -2.03
C SER A 300 -10.81 -4.05 -2.86
N THR A 301 -11.24 -3.01 -3.56
CA THR A 301 -10.39 -2.30 -4.53
C THR A 301 -9.33 -1.40 -3.87
N ASP A 302 -9.69 -0.64 -2.83
CA ASP A 302 -8.88 0.42 -2.21
C ASP A 302 -8.07 1.23 -3.28
N LEU A 303 -6.76 1.42 -3.08
CA LEU A 303 -5.84 2.12 -3.98
C LEU A 303 -5.13 1.16 -4.96
N SER A 304 -5.62 -0.07 -5.12
CA SER A 304 -5.00 -1.06 -6.02
C SER A 304 -4.85 -0.56 -7.47
N PRO A 305 -5.85 0.12 -8.08
CA PRO A 305 -5.71 0.62 -9.45
C PRO A 305 -4.56 1.62 -9.66
N PRO A 306 -4.44 2.71 -8.87
CA PRO A 306 -3.32 3.63 -9.04
C PRO A 306 -1.97 3.00 -8.63
N VAL A 307 -1.94 2.03 -7.70
CA VAL A 307 -0.72 1.27 -7.36
C VAL A 307 -0.25 0.43 -8.56
N LEU A 308 -1.13 -0.35 -9.17
CA LEU A 308 -0.83 -1.16 -10.35
C LEU A 308 -0.36 -0.27 -11.50
N MET A 309 -1.10 0.81 -11.79
CA MET A 309 -0.73 1.78 -12.82
C MET A 309 0.67 2.33 -12.61
N ARG A 310 1.03 2.70 -11.37
CA ARG A 310 2.38 3.17 -11.05
C ARG A 310 3.43 2.08 -11.24
N ALA A 311 3.16 0.82 -10.87
CA ALA A 311 4.07 -0.29 -11.15
C ALA A 311 4.34 -0.43 -12.65
N MET A 312 3.30 -0.41 -13.48
CA MET A 312 3.40 -0.58 -14.93
C MET A 312 4.30 0.47 -15.60
N VAL A 313 4.19 1.74 -15.19
CA VAL A 313 5.00 2.85 -15.75
C VAL A 313 6.37 3.02 -15.11
N HIS A 314 6.77 2.07 -14.26
CA HIS A 314 8.12 2.01 -13.68
C HIS A 314 8.82 0.67 -13.98
N VAL A 315 8.22 -0.21 -14.80
CA VAL A 315 8.91 -1.42 -15.32
C VAL A 315 10.15 -1.04 -16.14
N ASP A 316 10.10 0.10 -16.84
CA ASP A 316 11.23 0.66 -17.58
C ASP A 316 12.40 1.06 -16.68
N ASN A 317 12.14 1.44 -15.42
CA ASN A 317 13.10 2.06 -14.52
C ASN A 317 13.96 3.12 -15.28
N ALA A 318 15.27 2.98 -15.32
CA ALA A 318 16.15 3.91 -16.02
C ALA A 318 16.47 3.49 -17.47
N TYR A 319 15.81 2.45 -17.99
CA TYR A 319 16.18 1.77 -19.21
C TYR A 319 15.23 2.08 -20.38
N PHE A 320 15.81 2.37 -21.54
CA PHE A 320 15.08 2.51 -22.78
C PHE A 320 14.95 1.16 -23.48
N CYS A 321 13.71 0.70 -23.68
CA CYS A 321 13.39 -0.42 -24.57
C CYS A 321 12.45 0.08 -25.68
N PRO A 322 12.80 0.01 -26.98
CA PRO A 322 12.01 0.59 -28.06
C PRO A 322 10.55 0.12 -28.07
N HIS A 323 10.33 -1.18 -27.88
CA HIS A 323 9.03 -1.83 -27.95
C HIS A 323 8.62 -2.41 -26.61
N VAL A 324 7.53 -1.91 -26.04
CA VAL A 324 7.09 -2.25 -24.68
C VAL A 324 5.61 -2.57 -24.71
N HIS A 325 5.22 -3.67 -24.07
CA HIS A 325 3.83 -3.96 -23.73
C HIS A 325 3.76 -4.43 -22.28
N VAL A 326 3.07 -3.67 -21.43
CA VAL A 326 2.83 -4.04 -20.03
C VAL A 326 1.33 -4.13 -19.82
N GLU A 327 0.84 -5.32 -19.49
CA GLU A 327 -0.53 -5.57 -19.06
C GLU A 327 -0.58 -5.69 -17.54
N GLY A 328 -1.60 -5.11 -16.91
CA GLY A 328 -1.79 -5.12 -15.47
C GLY A 328 -3.15 -5.67 -15.09
N LEU A 329 -3.17 -6.56 -14.10
CA LEU A 329 -4.38 -7.15 -13.52
C LEU A 329 -4.35 -7.06 -11.99
N ILE A 330 -5.53 -6.90 -11.39
CA ILE A 330 -5.71 -6.82 -9.94
C ILE A 330 -6.56 -8.01 -9.50
N ALA A 331 -5.91 -8.98 -8.86
CA ALA A 331 -6.54 -10.18 -8.36
C ALA A 331 -7.35 -9.89 -7.09
N LYS A 332 -8.51 -10.55 -6.96
CA LYS A 332 -9.30 -10.61 -5.74
C LYS A 332 -8.88 -11.84 -4.93
N THR A 333 -8.52 -11.63 -3.67
CA THR A 333 -8.24 -12.70 -2.69
C THR A 333 -9.05 -12.45 -1.41
N HIS A 334 -9.13 -13.43 -0.53
CA HIS A 334 -9.79 -13.33 0.77
C HIS A 334 -8.80 -12.94 1.87
N LEU A 335 -8.06 -11.86 1.58
CA LEU A 335 -7.08 -11.21 2.45
C LEU A 335 -7.48 -9.73 2.67
N PRO A 336 -6.99 -9.06 3.73
CA PRO A 336 -7.21 -7.63 3.90
C PRO A 336 -6.83 -6.84 2.64
N SER A 337 -7.63 -5.84 2.30
CA SER A 337 -7.44 -5.06 1.08
C SER A 337 -6.11 -4.32 1.10
N ASN A 338 -5.21 -4.65 0.18
CA ASN A 338 -3.91 -4.00 0.12
C ASN A 338 -4.05 -2.54 -0.31
N THR A 339 -3.12 -1.70 0.17
CA THR A 339 -3.23 -0.25 0.04
C THR A 339 -1.91 0.39 -0.37
N ALA A 340 -1.85 1.72 -0.30
CA ALA A 340 -0.63 2.50 -0.46
C ALA A 340 0.48 2.02 0.50
N PHE A 341 1.67 1.81 -0.03
CA PHE A 341 2.91 1.76 0.74
C PHE A 341 3.93 2.66 0.04
N ARG A 342 4.79 3.37 0.76
CA ARG A 342 5.95 4.12 0.22
C ARG A 342 6.56 3.46 -1.04
N GLY A 343 6.54 4.21 -2.14
CA GLY A 343 6.92 3.77 -3.49
C GLY A 343 5.73 3.43 -4.39
N PHE A 344 4.62 2.96 -3.80
CA PHE A 344 3.29 2.88 -4.40
C PHE A 344 3.28 2.08 -5.71
N GLY A 345 3.70 0.82 -5.69
CA GLY A 345 3.82 -0.03 -6.88
C GLY A 345 5.13 0.16 -7.65
N GLY A 346 5.74 1.34 -7.57
CA GLY A 346 7.02 1.64 -8.23
C GLY A 346 8.14 0.64 -7.88
N PRO A 347 8.38 0.28 -6.60
CA PRO A 347 9.36 -0.74 -6.23
C PRO A 347 9.10 -2.09 -6.90
N GLN A 348 7.85 -2.53 -6.96
CA GLN A 348 7.48 -3.79 -7.60
C GLN A 348 7.75 -3.75 -9.11
N GLY A 349 7.33 -2.68 -9.80
CA GLY A 349 7.61 -2.48 -11.23
C GLY A 349 9.10 -2.44 -11.55
N MET A 350 9.87 -1.63 -10.83
CA MET A 350 11.32 -1.50 -11.05
C MET A 350 12.06 -2.81 -10.80
N LEU A 351 11.65 -3.62 -9.83
CA LEU A 351 12.26 -4.92 -9.57
C LEU A 351 12.11 -5.88 -10.76
N VAL A 352 10.98 -5.82 -11.48
CA VAL A 352 10.78 -6.60 -12.73
C VAL A 352 11.75 -6.14 -13.80
N GLY A 353 11.91 -4.82 -13.99
CA GLY A 353 12.91 -4.27 -14.91
C GLY A 353 14.33 -4.72 -14.56
N GLU A 354 14.70 -4.64 -13.28
CA GLU A 354 16.02 -5.09 -12.82
C GLU A 354 16.24 -6.59 -13.03
N GLU A 355 15.25 -7.43 -12.75
CA GLU A 355 15.30 -8.88 -13.00
C GLU A 355 15.53 -9.19 -14.48
N ILE A 356 14.82 -8.48 -15.38
CA ILE A 356 15.00 -8.63 -16.84
C ILE A 356 16.44 -8.34 -17.23
N LEU A 357 16.98 -7.17 -16.86
CA LEU A 357 18.34 -6.75 -17.22
C LEU A 357 19.40 -7.70 -16.64
N ASP A 358 19.19 -8.18 -15.42
CA ASP A 358 20.08 -9.11 -14.75
C ASP A 358 20.09 -10.50 -15.41
N ARG A 359 18.94 -11.00 -15.88
CA ARG A 359 18.87 -12.24 -16.67
C ARG A 359 19.52 -12.12 -18.03
N VAL A 360 19.33 -10.99 -18.71
CA VAL A 360 20.01 -10.68 -19.99
C VAL A 360 21.52 -10.72 -19.81
N ALA A 361 22.05 -10.06 -18.77
CA ALA A 361 23.47 -10.04 -18.49
C ALA A 361 24.03 -11.45 -18.23
N ARG A 362 23.35 -12.26 -17.41
CA ARG A 362 23.78 -13.65 -17.14
C ARG A 362 23.74 -14.54 -18.38
N HIS A 363 22.72 -14.39 -19.22
CA HIS A 363 22.59 -15.16 -20.46
C HIS A 363 23.77 -14.92 -21.40
N LEU A 364 24.20 -13.66 -21.53
CA LEU A 364 25.31 -13.27 -22.39
C LEU A 364 26.69 -13.43 -21.72
N GLY A 365 26.75 -13.79 -20.43
CA GLY A 365 28.00 -13.77 -19.66
C GLY A 365 28.60 -12.37 -19.51
N LEU A 366 27.79 -11.32 -19.65
CA LEU A 366 28.20 -9.93 -19.51
C LEU A 366 28.05 -9.44 -18.08
N ARG A 367 28.79 -8.38 -17.74
CA ARG A 367 28.68 -7.73 -16.45
C ARG A 367 27.32 -7.02 -16.31
N PRO A 368 26.55 -7.25 -15.23
CA PRO A 368 25.23 -6.66 -15.08
C PRO A 368 25.22 -5.13 -15.10
N GLU A 369 26.21 -4.47 -14.52
CA GLU A 369 26.35 -3.01 -14.55
C GLU A 369 26.59 -2.46 -15.96
N THR A 370 27.29 -3.22 -16.82
CA THR A 370 27.54 -2.83 -18.22
C THR A 370 26.27 -2.92 -19.06
N VAL A 371 25.48 -3.99 -18.91
CA VAL A 371 24.20 -4.15 -19.63
C VAL A 371 23.20 -3.06 -19.20
N ARG A 372 23.14 -2.73 -17.91
CA ARG A 372 22.32 -1.62 -17.39
C ARG A 372 22.68 -0.29 -18.06
N GLU A 373 23.97 0.06 -18.06
CA GLU A 373 24.45 1.33 -18.60
C GLU A 373 24.17 1.48 -20.10
N ARG A 374 24.37 0.41 -20.89
CA ARG A 374 24.03 0.37 -22.32
C ARG A 374 22.56 0.67 -22.60
N ASN A 375 21.69 0.26 -21.68
CA ASN A 375 20.25 0.42 -21.82
C ASN A 375 19.70 1.72 -21.25
N PHE A 376 20.49 2.61 -20.65
CA PHE A 376 19.96 3.86 -20.12
C PHE A 376 19.18 4.70 -21.15
N TYR A 377 18.21 5.46 -20.68
CA TYR A 377 17.68 6.59 -21.43
C TYR A 377 18.81 7.58 -21.80
N ALA A 378 18.65 8.33 -22.87
CA ALA A 378 19.62 9.32 -23.32
C ALA A 378 18.91 10.54 -23.92
N GLU A 379 19.28 11.73 -23.43
CA GLU A 379 18.80 13.01 -23.95
C GLU A 379 19.59 13.40 -25.20
N GLY A 380 18.91 13.95 -26.23
CA GLY A 380 19.55 14.48 -27.44
C GLY A 380 20.27 13.46 -28.34
N ALA A 381 20.23 12.16 -28.01
CA ALA A 381 20.84 11.12 -28.83
C ALA A 381 20.16 11.01 -30.20
N GLU A 382 20.96 10.86 -31.26
CA GLU A 382 20.48 10.41 -32.57
C GLU A 382 19.71 9.09 -32.37
N GLY A 383 18.38 9.11 -32.56
CA GLY A 383 17.51 7.95 -32.35
C GLY A 383 16.46 8.05 -31.22
N GLY A 384 16.36 9.17 -30.48
CA GLY A 384 15.16 9.46 -29.67
C GLY A 384 14.94 8.59 -28.41
N ARG A 385 16.01 8.21 -27.71
CA ARG A 385 15.98 7.37 -26.49
C ARG A 385 15.55 8.14 -25.21
N ASN A 386 14.56 9.02 -25.30
CA ASN A 386 14.09 9.84 -24.18
C ASN A 386 12.57 9.84 -23.98
N LEU A 387 11.80 9.16 -24.82
CA LEU A 387 10.38 8.96 -24.57
C LEU A 387 10.20 7.79 -23.60
N THR A 388 9.24 7.85 -22.68
CA THR A 388 8.83 6.71 -21.83
C THR A 388 7.81 5.82 -22.53
N PRO A 389 7.46 4.63 -21.99
CA PRO A 389 6.39 3.79 -22.54
C PRO A 389 5.01 4.45 -22.57
N TYR A 390 4.80 5.49 -21.76
CA TYR A 390 3.54 6.22 -21.62
C TYR A 390 3.60 7.64 -22.22
N GLY A 391 4.57 7.88 -23.11
CA GLY A 391 4.63 9.10 -23.94
C GLY A 391 5.18 10.34 -23.24
N GLN A 392 5.61 10.26 -21.97
CA GLN A 392 6.30 11.37 -21.32
C GLN A 392 7.74 11.47 -21.83
N VAL A 393 8.15 12.66 -22.26
CA VAL A 393 9.54 12.97 -22.62
C VAL A 393 10.35 13.20 -21.35
N ILE A 394 11.44 12.46 -21.20
CA ILE A 394 12.44 12.64 -20.15
C ILE A 394 13.32 13.82 -20.53
N ARG A 395 13.46 14.76 -19.59
CA ARG A 395 14.34 15.93 -19.66
C ARG A 395 15.31 15.88 -18.48
N ASP A 396 16.48 16.50 -18.63
CA ASP A 396 17.49 16.61 -17.57
C ASP A 396 17.89 15.24 -16.99
N PHE A 397 18.14 14.25 -17.85
CA PHE A 397 18.37 12.86 -17.43
C PHE A 397 19.75 12.68 -16.78
N ALA A 398 19.82 12.83 -15.45
CA ALA A 398 21.06 12.86 -14.67
C ALA A 398 21.63 11.48 -14.26
N ILE A 399 20.97 10.36 -14.60
CA ILE A 399 21.38 9.02 -14.17
C ILE A 399 22.79 8.65 -14.62
N PRO A 400 23.23 8.89 -15.88
CA PRO A 400 24.59 8.55 -16.31
C PRO A 400 25.68 9.30 -15.53
N GLN A 401 25.40 10.53 -15.08
CA GLN A 401 26.33 11.32 -14.26
C GLN A 401 26.38 10.78 -12.83
N ILE A 402 25.21 10.50 -12.22
CA ILE A 402 25.11 9.92 -10.88
C ILE A 402 25.79 8.55 -10.84
N TRP A 403 25.53 7.71 -11.84
CA TRP A 403 26.10 6.37 -11.99
C TRP A 403 27.63 6.40 -12.01
N ARG A 404 28.23 7.18 -12.92
CA ARG A 404 29.69 7.29 -13.02
C ARG A 404 30.33 7.80 -11.73
N ARG A 405 29.72 8.81 -11.09
CA ARG A 405 30.20 9.33 -9.81
C ARG A 405 30.14 8.27 -8.72
N LEU A 406 29.05 7.51 -8.64
CA LEU A 406 28.87 6.46 -7.63
C LEU A 406 29.84 5.29 -7.84
N VAL A 407 30.04 4.85 -9.08
CA VAL A 407 31.03 3.80 -9.43
C VAL A 407 32.43 4.21 -8.95
N GLN A 408 32.81 5.46 -9.18
CA GLN A 408 34.10 6.01 -8.74
C GLN A 408 34.16 6.17 -7.21
N SER A 409 33.21 6.87 -6.59
CA SER A 409 33.28 7.23 -5.17
C SER A 409 33.05 6.05 -4.23
N SER A 410 32.55 4.92 -4.74
CA SER A 410 32.36 3.68 -3.97
C SER A 410 33.48 2.66 -4.16
N ASP A 411 34.52 2.98 -4.95
CA ASP A 411 35.60 2.07 -5.36
C ASP A 411 35.08 0.74 -5.92
N PHE A 412 34.01 0.81 -6.72
CA PHE A 412 33.22 -0.35 -7.12
C PHE A 412 34.05 -1.46 -7.77
N GLU A 413 34.95 -1.11 -8.68
CA GLU A 413 35.82 -2.07 -9.37
C GLU A 413 36.88 -2.69 -8.46
N ALA A 414 37.40 -1.93 -7.49
CA ALA A 414 38.36 -2.47 -6.52
C ALA A 414 37.67 -3.48 -5.59
N ARG A 415 36.51 -3.10 -5.05
CA ARG A 415 35.69 -3.98 -4.19
C ARG A 415 35.20 -5.22 -4.91
N ARG A 416 34.94 -5.14 -6.22
CA ARG A 416 34.59 -6.30 -7.04
C ARG A 416 35.73 -7.32 -7.10
N ARG A 417 36.97 -6.88 -7.37
CA ARG A 417 38.15 -7.75 -7.36
C ARG A 417 38.36 -8.41 -6.00
N GLU A 418 38.25 -7.63 -4.92
CA GLU A 418 38.33 -8.17 -3.55
C GLU A 418 37.27 -9.25 -3.27
N ILE A 419 36.05 -9.07 -3.80
CA ILE A 419 34.97 -10.06 -3.69
C ILE A 419 35.28 -11.32 -4.50
N GLU A 420 35.85 -11.18 -5.70
CA GLU A 420 36.27 -12.32 -6.53
C GLU A 420 37.35 -13.15 -5.81
N ASP A 421 38.38 -12.49 -5.26
CA ASP A 421 39.43 -13.14 -4.47
C ASP A 421 38.87 -13.82 -3.20
N PHE A 422 37.96 -13.14 -2.49
CA PHE A 422 37.27 -13.71 -1.33
C PHE A 422 36.47 -14.96 -1.71
N ASN A 423 35.69 -14.90 -2.79
CA ASN A 423 34.86 -16.00 -3.24
C ASN A 423 35.70 -17.18 -3.76
N ALA A 424 36.84 -16.93 -4.39
CA ALA A 424 37.76 -17.99 -4.82
C ALA A 424 38.37 -18.76 -3.64
N SER A 425 38.57 -18.08 -2.49
CA SER A 425 39.26 -18.64 -1.32
C SER A 425 38.34 -19.21 -0.22
N HIS A 426 37.03 -18.88 -0.21
CA HIS A 426 36.13 -19.22 0.91
C HIS A 426 34.97 -20.16 0.52
N ALA A 427 35.18 -21.49 0.47
CA ALA A 427 34.19 -22.46 -0.02
C ALA A 427 32.74 -22.32 0.52
N HIS A 428 32.55 -21.89 1.77
CA HIS A 428 31.24 -21.82 2.44
C HIS A 428 30.76 -20.39 2.72
N ALA A 429 31.46 -19.36 2.26
CA ALA A 429 31.05 -17.97 2.40
C ALA A 429 31.20 -17.25 1.06
N ARG A 430 30.19 -16.48 0.68
CA ARG A 430 30.19 -15.69 -0.55
C ARG A 430 29.84 -14.25 -0.25
N ARG A 431 30.43 -13.33 -1.01
CA ARG A 431 30.08 -11.93 -1.05
C ARG A 431 29.53 -11.58 -2.44
N GLY A 432 28.67 -10.57 -2.47
CA GLY A 432 28.12 -10.00 -3.69
C GLY A 432 28.13 -8.48 -3.58
N ILE A 433 28.21 -7.82 -4.74
CA ILE A 433 28.07 -6.38 -4.88
C ILE A 433 27.20 -6.10 -6.09
N ALA A 434 26.34 -5.09 -5.99
CA ALA A 434 25.47 -4.65 -7.07
C ALA A 434 25.35 -3.12 -7.05
N ILE A 435 25.04 -2.56 -8.21
CA ILE A 435 24.72 -1.15 -8.40
C ILE A 435 23.51 -1.07 -9.34
N THR A 436 22.50 -0.30 -8.95
CA THR A 436 21.21 -0.21 -9.65
C THR A 436 20.78 1.25 -9.75
N PRO A 437 20.32 1.73 -10.91
CA PRO A 437 19.77 3.08 -11.06
C PRO A 437 18.32 3.13 -10.56
N VAL A 438 17.79 4.33 -10.32
CA VAL A 438 16.37 4.55 -10.05
C VAL A 438 15.90 5.81 -10.78
N LYS A 439 14.92 5.67 -11.68
CA LYS A 439 14.08 6.77 -12.16
C LYS A 439 12.72 6.65 -11.50
N PHE A 440 12.26 7.70 -10.82
CA PHE A 440 10.96 7.70 -10.14
C PHE A 440 10.13 8.94 -10.51
N GLY A 441 8.93 8.74 -11.04
CA GLY A 441 8.03 9.83 -11.42
C GLY A 441 7.41 10.52 -10.20
N ILE A 442 7.52 11.86 -10.14
CA ILE A 442 6.99 12.67 -9.04
C ILE A 442 5.72 13.39 -9.50
N SER A 443 4.59 13.01 -8.91
CA SER A 443 3.25 13.62 -8.94
C SER A 443 2.23 12.52 -8.63
N PHE A 444 1.02 12.88 -8.24
CA PHE A 444 -0.11 11.95 -8.31
C PHE A 444 -0.44 11.65 -9.77
N ASN A 445 -0.77 10.38 -10.07
CA ASN A 445 -1.17 9.95 -11.42
C ASN A 445 -2.45 10.66 -11.90
N LYS A 446 -3.25 11.16 -10.95
CA LYS A 446 -4.46 11.95 -11.19
C LYS A 446 -4.13 13.42 -10.98
N THR A 447 -4.21 14.21 -12.06
CA THR A 447 -3.71 15.60 -12.09
C THR A 447 -4.35 16.48 -11.02
N GLU A 448 -5.65 16.28 -10.74
CA GLU A 448 -6.40 17.07 -9.78
C GLU A 448 -5.88 16.90 -8.34
N TYR A 449 -5.15 15.83 -8.01
CA TYR A 449 -4.56 15.69 -6.67
C TYR A 449 -3.27 16.49 -6.49
N ASN A 450 -2.72 17.07 -7.56
CA ASN A 450 -1.53 17.91 -7.50
C ASN A 450 -1.90 19.38 -7.21
N GLN A 451 -2.66 19.58 -6.13
CA GLN A 451 -3.05 20.89 -5.63
C GLN A 451 -2.73 21.00 -4.13
N ALA A 452 -2.42 22.21 -3.69
CA ALA A 452 -2.27 22.56 -2.28
C ALA A 452 -2.85 23.97 -2.08
N GLY A 453 -3.59 24.16 -0.99
CA GLY A 453 -4.26 25.41 -0.64
C GLY A 453 -3.88 25.87 0.75
#